data_AF-A0A959CPC5-F1
#
_entry.id   AF-A0A959CPC5-F1
#
_cell.length_a   1.000
_cell.length_b   1.000
_cell.length_c   1.000
_cell.angle_alpha   90.00
_cell.angle_beta   90.00
_cell.angle_gamma   90.00
#
_symmetry.space_group_name_H-M   'P 1'
#
loop_
_entity.id
_entity.type
_entity.pdbx_description
1 polymer ?
#
loop_
_entity_poly.entity_id
_entity_poly.type
_entity_poly.pdbx_seq_one_letter_code
_entity_poly.pdbx_strand_id
1 'polypeptide(L)'
;MPEAPPSRHHYNEAFQQVLAQLNPQQREAVDHIEGPVLALAGPGTGKTHILSARIGRILMETDAQAQNILCLTFTDAGVNAMRQRLIEFIGP
;
A
#
# COMPACT_ATOMS: atom_id res chain seq x y z
N MET A 1 -21.92 0.17 20.63
CA MET A 1 -20.69 0.98 20.74
C MET A 1 -19.78 0.51 19.62
N PRO A 2 -19.24 1.37 18.75
CA PRO A 2 -18.22 0.93 17.79
C PRO A 2 -16.98 0.46 18.58
N GLU A 3 -16.36 -0.62 18.13
CA GLU A 3 -15.12 -1.14 18.74
C GLU A 3 -14.00 -0.09 18.66
N ALA A 4 -13.09 -0.13 19.64
CA ALA A 4 -11.90 0.72 19.61
C ALA A 4 -11.07 0.40 18.35
N PRO A 5 -10.48 1.41 17.69
CA PRO A 5 -9.68 1.16 16.49
C PRO A 5 -8.49 0.23 16.82
N PRO A 6 -8.10 -0.65 15.87
CA PRO A 6 -6.94 -1.51 16.03
C PRO A 6 -5.69 -0.75 16.43
N SER A 7 -4.83 -1.38 17.23
CA SER A 7 -3.56 -0.77 17.62
C SER A 7 -2.64 -0.62 16.40
N ARG A 8 -1.69 0.34 16.46
CA ARG A 8 -0.67 0.50 15.41
C ARG A 8 0.13 -0.79 15.16
N HIS A 9 0.32 -1.61 16.20
CA HIS A 9 0.99 -2.90 16.08
C HIS A 9 0.24 -3.85 15.15
N HIS A 10 -1.10 -3.88 15.24
CA HIS A 10 -1.94 -4.71 14.38
C HIS A 10 -1.77 -4.38 12.90
N TYR A 11 -1.78 -3.09 12.54
CA TYR A 11 -1.57 -2.67 11.15
C TYR A 11 -0.17 -3.02 10.67
N ASN A 12 0.85 -2.86 11.51
CA ASN A 12 2.21 -3.27 11.16
C ASN A 12 2.28 -4.78 10.87
N GLU A 13 1.66 -5.62 11.69
CA GLU A 13 1.61 -7.07 11.46
C GLU A 13 0.87 -7.43 10.16
N ALA A 14 -0.30 -6.82 9.92
CA ALA A 14 -1.05 -7.00 8.69
C ALA A 14 -0.22 -6.61 7.46
N PHE A 15 0.51 -5.49 7.54
CA PHE A 15 1.39 -5.06 6.47
C PHE A 15 2.58 -5.99 6.23
N GLN A 16 3.19 -6.54 7.28
CA GLN A 16 4.25 -7.54 7.13
C GLN A 16 3.74 -8.81 6.42
N GLN A 17 2.50 -9.24 6.70
CA GLN A 17 1.88 -10.35 5.98
C GLN A 17 1.67 -10.03 4.49
N VAL A 18 1.30 -8.79 4.16
CA VAL A 18 1.19 -8.33 2.77
C VAL A 18 2.55 -8.42 2.07
N LEU A 19 3.61 -7.90 2.68
CA LEU A 19 4.97 -7.95 2.11
C LEU A 19 5.47 -9.38 1.89
N ALA A 20 5.06 -10.33 2.74
CA ALA A 20 5.43 -11.74 2.64
C ALA A 20 4.72 -12.47 1.48
N GLN A 21 3.59 -11.95 0.99
CA GLN A 21 2.83 -12.55 -0.12
C GLN A 21 3.28 -12.06 -1.51
N LEU A 22 4.15 -11.04 -1.57
CA LEU A 22 4.65 -10.51 -2.82
C LEU A 22 5.61 -11.49 -3.50
N ASN A 23 5.46 -11.66 -4.81
CA ASN A 23 6.49 -12.33 -5.60
C ASN A 23 7.76 -11.45 -5.70
N PRO A 24 8.91 -11.99 -6.15
CA PRO A 24 10.16 -11.23 -6.20
C PRO A 24 10.08 -9.92 -7.00
N GLN A 25 9.39 -9.90 -8.14
CA GLN A 25 9.27 -8.70 -8.99
C GLN A 25 8.37 -7.64 -8.35
N GLN A 26 7.29 -8.06 -7.68
CA GLN A 26 6.42 -7.16 -6.93
C GLN A 26 7.17 -6.58 -5.73
N ARG A 27 7.95 -7.41 -5.03
CA ARG A 27 8.76 -7.00 -3.88
C ARG A 27 9.80 -5.97 -4.29
N GLU A 28 10.49 -6.19 -5.41
CA GLU A 28 11.43 -5.23 -5.98
C GLU A 28 10.77 -3.87 -6.25
N ALA A 29 9.59 -3.86 -6.87
CA ALA A 29 8.85 -2.62 -7.15
C ALA A 29 8.38 -1.89 -5.87
N VAL A 30 8.07 -2.62 -4.80
CA VAL A 30 7.63 -2.08 -3.51
C VAL A 30 8.81 -1.55 -2.70
N ASP A 31 9.93 -2.26 -2.69
CA ASP A 31 11.13 -1.89 -1.92
C ASP A 31 11.92 -0.75 -2.58
N HIS A 32 11.71 -0.48 -3.88
CA HIS A 32 12.27 0.67 -4.56
C HIS A 32 11.49 1.95 -4.19
N ILE A 33 11.79 2.51 -3.02
CA ILE A 33 11.11 3.70 -2.47
C ILE A 33 11.65 5.03 -3.03
N GLU A 34 12.93 5.11 -3.34
CA GLU A 34 13.59 6.30 -3.87
C GLU A 34 13.51 6.37 -5.40
N GLY A 35 13.29 7.55 -5.95
CA GLY A 35 13.29 7.76 -7.40
C GLY A 35 12.07 7.18 -8.16
N PRO A 36 12.07 7.30 -9.50
CA PRO A 36 10.94 6.90 -10.34
C PRO A 36 10.89 5.39 -10.58
N VAL A 37 9.68 4.81 -10.53
CA VAL A 37 9.42 3.39 -10.81
C VAL A 37 8.31 3.25 -11.84
N LEU A 38 8.53 2.38 -12.84
CA LEU A 38 7.51 1.98 -13.83
C LEU A 38 7.25 0.48 -13.73
N ALA A 39 6.04 0.09 -13.29
CA ALA A 39 5.62 -1.30 -13.22
C ALA A 39 4.75 -1.69 -14.43
N LEU A 40 5.28 -2.55 -15.30
CA LEU A 40 4.53 -3.13 -16.43
C LEU A 40 3.83 -4.40 -15.97
N ALA A 41 2.49 -4.42 -16.05
CA ALA A 41 1.71 -5.46 -15.39
C ALA A 41 0.42 -5.82 -16.15
N GLY A 42 0.26 -7.12 -16.44
CA GLY A 42 -0.91 -7.67 -17.14
C GLY A 42 -2.19 -7.66 -16.29
N PRO A 43 -3.36 -7.98 -16.88
CA PRO A 43 -4.59 -8.18 -16.11
C PRO A 43 -4.40 -9.21 -14.99
N GLY A 44 -4.99 -8.97 -13.81
CA GLY A 44 -4.94 -9.91 -12.68
C GLY A 44 -3.60 -10.01 -11.92
N THR A 45 -2.54 -9.32 -12.33
CA THR A 45 -1.20 -9.47 -11.72
C THR A 45 -0.98 -8.65 -10.43
N GLY A 46 -2.06 -8.17 -9.80
CA GLY A 46 -1.98 -7.45 -8.52
C GLY A 46 -1.48 -6.01 -8.61
N LYS A 47 -1.64 -5.30 -9.74
CA LYS A 47 -1.24 -3.88 -9.90
C LYS A 47 -1.62 -2.97 -8.72
N THR A 48 -2.89 -3.03 -8.34
CA THR A 48 -3.43 -2.23 -7.24
C THR A 48 -2.76 -2.61 -5.92
N HIS A 49 -2.47 -3.89 -5.71
CA HIS A 49 -1.79 -4.40 -4.52
C HIS A 49 -0.35 -3.89 -4.43
N ILE A 50 0.38 -3.88 -5.54
CA ILE A 50 1.74 -3.29 -5.63
C ILE A 50 1.71 -1.81 -5.23
N LEU A 51 0.76 -1.03 -5.78
CA LEU A 51 0.65 0.40 -5.48
C LEU A 51 0.35 0.64 -3.99
N SER A 52 -0.62 -0.06 -3.41
CA SER A 52 -0.94 0.08 -1.98
C SER A 52 0.23 -0.34 -1.09
N ALA A 53 0.89 -1.45 -1.43
CA ALA A 53 2.06 -1.93 -0.68
C ALA A 53 3.22 -0.94 -0.76
N ARG A 54 3.49 -0.34 -1.92
CA ARG A 54 4.54 0.67 -2.08
C ARG A 54 4.27 1.94 -1.26
N ILE A 55 3.01 2.41 -1.23
CA ILE A 55 2.63 3.54 -0.37
C ILE A 55 2.89 3.20 1.11
N GLY A 56 2.48 2.02 1.57
CA GLY A 56 2.75 1.59 2.94
C GLY A 56 4.24 1.46 3.24
N ARG A 57 5.04 1.03 2.26
CA ARG A 57 6.50 0.91 2.39
C ARG A 57 7.16 2.27 2.58
N ILE A 58 6.78 3.27 1.78
CA ILE A 58 7.23 4.66 1.92
C ILE A 58 6.92 5.17 3.33
N LEU A 59 5.68 4.99 3.79
CA LEU A 59 5.25 5.49 5.11
C LEU A 59 5.90 4.77 6.30
N MET A 60 6.38 3.54 6.11
CA MET A 60 7.08 2.79 7.15
C MET A 60 8.58 3.04 7.21
N GLU A 61 9.23 3.21 6.05
CA GLU A 61 10.70 3.30 5.97
C GLU A 61 11.22 4.73 5.87
N THR A 62 10.35 5.70 5.58
CA THR A 62 10.71 7.12 5.47
C THR A 62 9.99 7.96 6.52
N ASP A 63 10.39 9.22 6.62
CA ASP A 63 9.71 10.25 7.41
C ASP A 63 8.54 10.91 6.66
N ALA A 64 8.19 10.43 5.46
CA ALA A 64 7.05 10.92 4.70
C ALA A 64 5.75 10.75 5.49
N GLN A 65 4.94 11.80 5.50
CA GLN A 65 3.60 11.76 6.09
C GLN A 65 2.58 11.43 5.00
N ALA A 66 1.45 10.82 5.37
CA ALA A 66 0.43 10.39 4.43
C ALA A 66 -0.09 11.53 3.53
N GLN A 67 -0.22 12.75 4.10
CA GLN A 67 -0.60 13.94 3.35
C GLN A 67 0.39 14.37 2.26
N ASN A 68 1.63 13.85 2.27
CA ASN A 68 2.64 14.12 1.24
C ASN A 68 2.55 13.15 0.06
N ILE A 69 1.66 12.16 0.11
CA ILE A 69 1.51 11.13 -0.92
C ILE A 69 0.23 11.39 -1.71
N LEU A 70 0.35 11.58 -3.02
CA LEU A 70 -0.76 11.67 -3.95
C LEU A 70 -0.92 10.35 -4.73
N CYS A 71 -2.06 9.69 -4.57
CA CYS A 71 -2.43 8.52 -5.36
C CYS A 71 -3.59 8.87 -6.31
N LEU A 72 -3.37 8.66 -7.61
CA LEU A 72 -4.36 8.97 -8.65
C LEU A 72 -4.90 7.68 -9.28
N THR A 73 -6.20 7.65 -9.54
CA THR A 73 -6.89 6.55 -10.23
C THR A 73 -7.86 7.10 -11.27
N PHE A 74 -8.22 6.29 -12.25
CA PHE A 74 -9.09 6.72 -13.35
C PHE A 74 -10.58 6.83 -12.96
N THR A 75 -11.04 6.07 -11.95
CA THR A 75 -12.44 5.99 -11.56
C THR A 75 -12.63 6.15 -10.06
N ASP A 76 -13.81 6.62 -9.64
CA ASP A 76 -14.17 6.73 -8.22
C ASP A 76 -14.19 5.35 -7.51
N ALA A 77 -14.58 4.30 -8.23
CA ALA A 77 -14.48 2.93 -7.73
C ALA A 77 -13.03 2.55 -7.41
N GLY A 78 -12.09 2.96 -8.25
CA GLY A 78 -10.65 2.80 -8.02
C GLY A 78 -10.17 3.58 -6.80
N VAL A 79 -10.63 4.84 -6.64
CA VAL A 79 -10.32 5.67 -5.46
C VAL A 79 -10.77 4.95 -4.18
N ASN A 80 -12.03 4.51 -4.13
CA ASN A 80 -12.60 3.85 -2.96
C ASN A 80 -11.89 2.53 -2.65
N ALA A 81 -11.61 1.71 -3.67
CA ALA A 81 -10.89 0.45 -3.50
C ALA A 81 -9.45 0.65 -3.00
N MET A 82 -8.76 1.69 -3.51
CA MET A 82 -7.41 2.03 -3.08
C MET A 82 -7.40 2.52 -1.63
N ARG A 83 -8.32 3.43 -1.28
CA ARG A 83 -8.46 3.96 0.07
C ARG A 83 -8.73 2.85 1.09
N GLN A 84 -9.71 1.98 0.80
CA GLN A 84 -10.06 0.88 1.68
C GLN A 84 -8.87 -0.06 1.92
N ARG A 85 -8.10 -0.35 0.86
CA ARG A 85 -6.90 -1.19 0.96
C ARG A 85 -5.79 -0.56 1.79
N LEU A 86 -5.56 0.75 1.66
CA LEU A 86 -4.60 1.45 2.49
C LEU A 86 -5.02 1.41 3.96
N ILE A 87 -6.29 1.65 4.27
CA ILE A 87 -6.80 1.56 5.65
C ILE A 87 -6.56 0.16 6.24
N GLU A 88 -6.79 -0.90 5.46
CA GLU A 88 -6.52 -2.28 5.89
C GLU A 88 -5.02 -2.54 6.15
N PHE A 89 -4.14 -1.90 5.39
CA PHE A 89 -2.70 -2.17 5.43
C PHE A 89 -1.97 -1.34 6.48
N ILE A 90 -2.27 -0.04 6.57
CA ILE A 90 -1.49 0.93 7.34
C ILE A 90 -2.32 1.69 8.38
N GLY A 91 -3.64 1.48 8.39
CA GLY A 91 -4.56 2.17 9.27
C GLY A 91 -5.14 3.48 8.70
N PRO A 92 -6.01 4.14 9.47
CA PRO A 92 -6.71 5.37 9.06
C PRO A 92 -5.81 6.60 8.97
#